data_AF-A0A915ET79-F1
#
_entry.id   AF-A0A915ET79-F1
#
_cell.length_a   1.000
_cell.length_b   1.000
_cell.length_c   1.000
_cell.angle_alpha   90.00
_cell.angle_beta   90.00
_cell.angle_gamma   90.00
#
_symmetry.space_group_name_H-M   'P 1'
#
loop_
_entity.id
_entity.type
_entity.pdbx_description
1 polymer ?
#
loop_
_entity_poly.entity_id
_entity_poly.type
_entity_poly.pdbx_seq_one_letter_code
_entity_poly.pdbx_strand_id
1 'polypeptide(L)'
;MGHLGVTSSSTTSMLGPATEYTTLLPTPPPNVTLCSQMHTWSNEYDLFSRVVNGYLTAACVTIGTIGNVMSVKQVRFTNFDRNRGVGLAVAIIILAFWDTLLLCYSSNPLFHAFSQIANTASIWSVVTITVQRYMATRDPFRTTRQNRVMFCSSFRGGGLGNGTKNRKQTQNLLHYLSKYRSHFRVPVFLSTLAILVNVPAFFEIYTIQCYLFPENRMAYGLQISELRLNSYYKLWYKVVFRMLVTSCGPNIFILSLTVLTVLLLRGTSRSRKQLFHMNETAMDRYSSRATMLTMISVMLVIKFLLFRSLSFVLDIWEVTFGLRHRVHQYIYLVDISNFLVLLNSATNCLIIYRGSRWLHEKLAERNTVKRERQLCLNNSNSKRRTALIQASWSQALKLTHNQFGGRVLYAILLKNPQMFAPFRSAPASSVPSKSSTLASLTAIGWREMTSPKPDKQPIVPIITLDTPSFGEYEARLDPYRETIEDVSEDKRLLVEAAAQATLMSALTPTGRTKKKSMDLLMNAKFHAIAEQIMNFIGELIEMMHTGESEHVITARIQAIGKIHHEHGITFPSSAWKEFKSSALSIISNCEFGSEEDRAETLEAWSSFLSVIIKEMKMGCGATEWWNTKTL
;
A
#
# COMPACT_ATOMS: atom_id res chain seq x y z
N MET A 1 -5.61 -36.05 30.23
CA MET A 1 -4.78 -34.96 29.66
C MET A 1 -3.36 -35.15 30.18
N GLY A 2 -2.44 -35.63 29.35
CA GLY A 2 -1.10 -36.03 29.77
C GLY A 2 -0.21 -34.82 30.04
N HIS A 3 0.29 -34.70 31.28
CA HIS A 3 1.34 -33.76 31.65
C HIS A 3 2.67 -34.21 31.03
N LEU A 4 3.01 -33.62 29.88
CA LEU A 4 4.37 -33.51 29.38
C LEU A 4 4.91 -32.17 29.86
N GLY A 5 5.72 -32.18 30.92
CA GLY A 5 6.50 -31.03 31.31
C GLY A 5 7.43 -30.65 30.16
N VAL A 6 7.25 -29.44 29.62
CA VAL A 6 8.18 -28.84 28.66
C VAL A 6 9.50 -28.65 29.41
N THR A 7 10.47 -29.53 29.14
CA THR A 7 11.84 -29.36 29.62
C THR A 7 12.43 -28.18 28.85
N SER A 8 12.57 -27.05 29.55
CA SER A 8 13.25 -25.87 29.06
C SER A 8 14.69 -26.24 28.68
N SER A 9 15.00 -26.07 27.40
CA SER A 9 16.25 -26.48 26.79
C SER A 9 17.37 -25.48 27.02
N SER A 10 17.80 -25.40 28.27
CA SER A 10 19.06 -24.82 28.72
C SER A 10 19.44 -25.33 30.11
N THR A 11 18.87 -26.47 30.51
CA THR A 11 19.41 -27.27 31.60
C THR A 11 20.70 -27.91 31.12
N THR A 12 21.82 -27.29 31.49
CA THR A 12 23.07 -28.02 31.72
C THR A 12 22.73 -29.04 32.79
N SER A 13 22.59 -30.32 32.42
CA SER A 13 22.44 -31.38 33.41
C SER A 13 23.70 -31.35 34.27
N MET A 14 23.58 -30.82 35.48
CA MET A 14 24.61 -30.92 36.48
C MET A 14 24.64 -32.38 36.93
N LEU A 15 25.65 -33.12 36.50
CA LEU A 15 26.19 -34.19 37.33
C LEU A 15 26.93 -33.50 38.48
N GLY A 16 26.21 -33.28 39.58
CA GLY A 16 26.84 -33.07 40.88
C GLY A 16 27.41 -34.40 41.40
N PRO A 17 28.44 -34.38 42.27
CA PRO A 17 28.90 -35.58 42.94
C PRO A 17 27.74 -36.16 43.76
N ALA A 18 27.44 -37.43 43.55
CA ALA A 18 26.40 -38.14 44.29
C ALA A 18 26.75 -38.14 45.78
N THR A 19 26.03 -37.35 46.58
CA THR A 19 26.02 -37.54 48.03
C THR A 19 25.12 -38.72 48.34
N GLU A 20 25.75 -39.77 48.85
CA GLU A 20 25.21 -41.05 49.30
C GLU A 20 24.15 -40.82 50.40
N TYR A 21 22.88 -40.74 50.02
CA TYR A 21 21.77 -40.96 50.96
C TYR A 21 21.15 -42.31 50.62
N THR A 22 21.71 -43.36 51.19
CA THR A 22 21.24 -44.75 51.10
C THR A 22 20.01 -44.92 51.98
N THR A 23 18.86 -44.43 51.53
CA THR A 23 17.56 -44.87 52.06
C THR A 23 17.02 -46.00 51.18
N LEU A 24 16.58 -47.07 51.84
CA LEU A 24 16.10 -48.34 51.27
C LEU A 24 14.93 -48.13 50.28
N LEU A 25 15.24 -47.84 49.03
CA LEU A 25 14.28 -47.89 47.92
C LEU A 25 14.22 -49.30 47.34
N PRO A 26 13.04 -49.79 46.91
CA PRO A 26 12.90 -51.09 46.29
C PRO A 26 13.81 -51.19 45.07
N THR A 27 14.59 -52.27 44.98
CA THR A 27 15.50 -52.52 43.86
C THR A 27 14.70 -52.50 42.55
N PRO A 28 15.02 -51.61 41.59
CA PRO A 28 14.34 -51.59 40.31
C PRO A 28 14.57 -52.92 39.57
N PRO A 29 13.66 -53.33 38.68
CA PRO A 29 13.85 -54.51 37.85
C PRO A 29 15.19 -54.41 37.09
N PRO A 30 15.94 -55.51 36.96
CA PRO A 30 17.22 -55.50 36.25
C PRO A 30 16.99 -55.03 34.81
N ASN A 31 17.77 -54.03 34.37
CA ASN A 31 17.78 -53.38 33.03
C ASN A 31 16.97 -52.09 32.86
N VAL A 32 16.43 -51.47 33.91
CA VAL A 32 15.72 -50.18 33.77
C VAL A 32 16.51 -49.04 34.41
N THR A 33 16.99 -48.11 33.58
CA THR A 33 17.63 -46.87 34.04
C THR A 33 16.58 -46.01 34.74
N LEU A 34 16.76 -45.79 36.05
CA LEU A 34 15.95 -44.83 36.79
C LEU A 34 16.13 -43.46 36.14
N CYS A 35 15.06 -42.69 35.93
CA CYS A 35 15.26 -41.29 35.55
C CYS A 35 16.07 -40.68 36.69
N SER A 36 17.30 -40.21 36.40
CA SER A 36 18.17 -39.54 37.38
C SER A 36 17.27 -38.65 38.24
N GLN A 37 17.29 -38.86 39.56
CA GLN A 37 16.60 -37.99 40.50
C GLN A 37 17.03 -36.57 40.14
N MET A 38 16.16 -35.85 39.42
CA MET A 38 16.30 -34.41 39.32
C MET A 38 16.30 -33.97 40.77
N HIS A 39 17.38 -33.31 41.20
CA HIS A 39 17.48 -32.66 42.49
C HIS A 39 16.09 -32.18 42.91
N THR A 40 15.61 -32.58 44.09
CA THR A 40 14.33 -32.11 44.61
C THR A 40 14.39 -30.59 44.67
N TRP A 41 13.88 -29.93 43.63
CA TRP A 41 13.82 -28.49 43.58
C TRP A 41 12.88 -28.01 44.68
N SER A 42 13.05 -26.76 45.11
CA SER A 42 12.11 -26.18 46.06
C SER A 42 10.70 -26.20 45.43
N ASN A 43 9.68 -26.44 46.25
CA ASN A 43 8.28 -26.37 45.83
C ASN A 43 7.95 -25.04 45.12
N GLU A 44 8.67 -23.96 45.48
CA GLU A 44 8.58 -22.65 44.85
C GLU A 44 9.05 -22.66 43.38
N TYR A 45 10.17 -23.32 43.07
CA TYR A 45 10.67 -23.44 41.70
C TYR A 45 9.71 -24.28 40.84
N ASP A 46 9.18 -25.37 41.40
CA ASP A 46 8.22 -26.21 40.69
C ASP A 46 6.95 -25.44 40.31
N LEU A 47 6.41 -24.64 41.23
CA LEU A 47 5.28 -23.76 40.94
C LEU A 47 5.63 -22.73 39.86
N PHE A 48 6.78 -22.07 40.00
CA PHE A 48 7.28 -21.11 39.02
C PHE A 48 7.43 -21.73 37.61
N SER A 49 8.07 -22.89 37.51
CA SER A 49 8.29 -23.59 36.25
C SER A 49 6.97 -24.04 35.62
N ARG A 50 6.01 -24.53 36.41
CA ARG A 50 4.65 -24.86 35.91
C ARG A 50 3.93 -23.63 35.36
N VAL A 51 4.07 -22.47 36.00
CA VAL A 51 3.46 -21.23 35.53
C VAL A 51 4.13 -20.72 34.26
N VAL A 52 5.46 -20.58 34.26
CA VAL A 52 6.22 -19.97 33.15
C VAL A 52 6.39 -20.94 31.98
N ASN A 53 6.98 -22.10 32.20
CA ASN A 53 7.25 -23.09 31.15
C ASN A 53 5.99 -23.89 30.76
N GLY A 54 4.98 -23.96 31.64
CA GLY A 54 3.69 -24.58 31.35
C GLY A 54 2.68 -23.58 30.77
N TYR A 55 1.94 -22.90 31.64
CA TYR A 55 0.76 -22.11 31.23
C TYR A 55 1.10 -20.92 30.33
N LEU A 56 2.07 -20.09 30.72
CA LEU A 56 2.43 -18.89 29.97
C LEU A 56 3.05 -19.25 28.61
N THR A 57 3.93 -20.25 28.57
CA THR A 57 4.52 -20.73 27.32
C THR A 57 3.46 -21.32 26.40
N ALA A 58 2.52 -22.12 26.89
CA ALA A 58 1.42 -22.65 26.08
C ALA A 58 0.52 -21.55 25.50
N ALA A 59 0.17 -20.54 26.31
CA ALA A 59 -0.59 -19.37 25.84
C ALA A 59 0.20 -18.57 24.79
N CYS A 60 1.51 -18.38 25.01
CA CYS A 60 2.39 -17.68 24.08
C CYS A 60 2.51 -18.42 22.73
N VAL A 61 2.65 -19.74 22.76
CA VAL A 61 2.73 -20.59 21.55
C VAL A 61 1.42 -20.54 20.76
N THR A 62 0.27 -20.69 21.43
CA THR A 62 -1.05 -20.68 20.76
C THR A 62 -1.36 -19.31 20.14
N ILE A 63 -1.21 -18.23 20.90
CA ILE A 63 -1.45 -16.86 20.39
C ILE A 63 -0.43 -16.51 19.31
N GLY A 64 0.85 -16.82 19.53
CA GLY A 64 1.92 -16.50 18.60
C GLY A 64 1.80 -17.23 17.25
N THR A 65 1.45 -18.52 17.26
CA THR A 65 1.24 -19.30 16.04
C THR A 65 0.05 -18.78 15.23
N ILE A 66 -1.10 -18.54 15.88
CA ILE A 66 -2.28 -17.94 15.23
C ILE A 66 -1.92 -16.57 14.65
N GLY A 67 -1.25 -15.73 15.43
CA GLY A 67 -0.84 -14.39 15.02
C GLY A 67 0.10 -14.39 13.82
N ASN A 68 1.12 -15.25 13.82
CA ASN A 68 2.09 -15.32 12.72
C ASN A 68 1.45 -15.88 11.44
N VAL A 69 0.54 -16.86 11.53
CA VAL A 69 -0.23 -17.36 10.38
C VAL A 69 -1.12 -16.27 9.79
N MET A 70 -1.81 -15.51 10.64
CA MET A 70 -2.63 -14.38 10.21
C MET A 70 -1.80 -13.27 9.56
N SER A 71 -0.60 -12.99 10.10
CA SER A 71 0.34 -12.04 9.53
C SER A 71 0.78 -12.44 8.11
N VAL A 72 1.12 -13.71 7.89
CA VAL A 72 1.49 -14.23 6.56
C VAL A 72 0.33 -14.10 5.58
N LYS A 73 -0.91 -14.41 6.00
CA LYS A 73 -2.11 -14.22 5.16
C LYS A 73 -2.28 -12.76 4.77
N GLN A 74 -2.21 -11.85 5.73
CA GLN A 74 -2.47 -10.42 5.49
C GLN A 74 -1.44 -9.77 4.57
N VAL A 75 -0.15 -10.10 4.73
CA VAL A 75 0.93 -9.58 3.86
C VAL A 75 0.79 -10.06 2.40
N ARG A 76 0.16 -11.21 2.16
CA ARG A 76 -0.16 -11.67 0.80
C ARG A 76 -1.31 -10.90 0.14
N PHE A 77 -2.23 -10.32 0.92
CA PHE A 77 -3.44 -9.67 0.40
C PHE A 77 -3.31 -8.15 0.23
N THR A 78 -2.47 -7.48 1.01
CA THR A 78 -2.34 -6.01 0.96
C THR A 78 -1.21 -5.57 0.03
N ASN A 79 -1.53 -5.47 -1.28
CA ASN A 79 -0.95 -4.51 -2.24
C ASN A 79 0.48 -3.96 -1.95
N PHE A 80 1.49 -4.83 -1.87
CA PHE A 80 2.88 -4.36 -1.93
C PHE A 80 3.20 -3.96 -3.36
N ASP A 81 3.02 -2.67 -3.61
CA ASP A 81 3.23 -1.98 -4.87
C ASP A 81 4.53 -2.47 -5.56
N ARG A 82 4.38 -2.80 -6.86
CA ARG A 82 5.04 -3.89 -7.60
C ARG A 82 6.58 -3.85 -7.66
N ASN A 83 7.26 -2.87 -7.05
CA ASN A 83 8.70 -2.68 -7.21
C ASN A 83 9.49 -2.13 -6.00
N ARG A 84 8.90 -1.58 -4.93
CA ARG A 84 9.70 -0.82 -3.91
C ARG A 84 9.71 -1.37 -2.48
N GLY A 85 8.87 -2.37 -2.15
CA GLY A 85 8.80 -2.96 -0.79
C GLY A 85 9.01 -4.47 -0.73
N VAL A 86 9.20 -5.13 -1.88
CA VAL A 86 9.16 -6.59 -1.99
C VAL A 86 10.22 -7.29 -1.14
N GLY A 87 11.47 -6.79 -1.14
CA GLY A 87 12.57 -7.42 -0.41
C GLY A 87 12.35 -7.47 1.11
N LEU A 88 11.80 -6.39 1.68
CA LEU A 88 11.45 -6.35 3.09
C LEU A 88 10.28 -7.27 3.40
N ALA A 89 9.21 -7.22 2.60
CA ALA A 89 8.03 -8.06 2.82
C ALA A 89 8.42 -9.54 2.83
N VAL A 90 9.31 -9.96 1.92
CA VAL A 90 9.87 -11.32 1.87
C VAL A 90 10.65 -11.65 3.15
N ALA A 91 11.51 -10.75 3.63
CA ALA A 91 12.25 -10.96 4.86
C ALA A 91 11.32 -11.10 6.09
N ILE A 92 10.23 -10.31 6.15
CA ILE A 92 9.22 -10.40 7.21
C ILE A 92 8.42 -11.71 7.12
N ILE A 93 8.06 -12.17 5.91
CA ILE A 93 7.38 -13.47 5.72
C ILE A 93 8.27 -14.62 6.19
N ILE A 94 9.56 -14.58 5.84
CA ILE A 94 10.52 -15.61 6.25
C ILE A 94 10.76 -15.58 7.76
N LEU A 95 10.81 -14.38 8.36
CA LEU A 95 10.83 -14.23 9.81
C LEU A 95 9.59 -14.87 10.46
N ALA A 96 8.39 -14.54 10.00
CA ALA A 96 7.15 -15.11 10.53
C ALA A 96 7.07 -16.65 10.35
N PHE A 97 7.63 -17.17 9.27
CA PHE A 97 7.76 -18.62 9.05
C PHE A 97 8.66 -19.26 10.11
N TRP A 98 9.88 -18.75 10.31
CA TRP A 98 10.81 -19.29 11.31
C TRP A 98 10.29 -19.13 12.74
N ASP A 99 9.63 -18.02 13.06
CA ASP A 99 8.99 -17.81 14.36
C ASP A 99 7.85 -18.81 14.60
N THR A 100 7.09 -19.17 13.56
CA THR A 100 6.04 -20.20 13.66
C THR A 100 6.65 -21.58 13.92
N LEU A 101 7.75 -21.91 13.24
CA LEU A 101 8.48 -23.15 13.48
C LEU A 101 9.07 -23.20 14.89
N LEU A 102 9.66 -22.09 15.37
CA LEU A 102 10.21 -22.01 16.72
C LEU A 102 9.13 -22.30 17.77
N LEU A 103 7.96 -21.65 17.66
CA LEU A 103 6.84 -21.85 18.59
C LEU A 103 6.26 -23.26 18.51
N CYS A 104 6.24 -23.88 17.33
CA CYS A 104 5.75 -25.24 17.16
C CYS A 104 6.72 -26.25 17.81
N TYR A 105 8.01 -26.13 17.54
CA TYR A 105 9.03 -27.07 18.04
C TYR A 105 9.36 -26.87 19.52
N SER A 106 9.14 -25.69 20.10
CA SER A 106 9.35 -25.47 21.54
C SER A 106 8.41 -26.28 22.42
N SER A 107 7.30 -26.78 21.88
CA SER A 107 6.33 -27.59 22.62
C SER A 107 6.76 -29.04 22.84
N ASN A 108 7.75 -29.53 22.09
CA ASN A 108 8.11 -30.95 22.10
C ASN A 108 9.64 -31.13 22.18
N PRO A 109 10.15 -31.78 23.25
CA PRO A 109 11.59 -31.91 23.50
C PRO A 109 12.33 -32.69 22.40
N LEU A 110 11.65 -33.55 21.66
CA LEU A 110 12.22 -34.28 20.51
C LEU A 110 12.70 -33.35 19.40
N PHE A 111 12.16 -32.13 19.32
CA PHE A 111 12.51 -31.15 18.29
C PHE A 111 13.48 -30.08 18.78
N HIS A 112 14.26 -30.36 19.83
CA HIS A 112 15.24 -29.43 20.38
C HIS A 112 16.19 -28.83 19.33
N ALA A 113 16.78 -29.66 18.46
CA ALA A 113 17.69 -29.19 17.42
C ALA A 113 16.97 -28.26 16.41
N PHE A 114 15.72 -28.57 16.06
CA PHE A 114 14.91 -27.72 15.18
C PHE A 114 14.55 -26.38 15.81
N SER A 115 14.30 -26.35 17.13
CA SER A 115 14.11 -25.11 17.89
C SER A 115 15.37 -24.22 17.82
N GLN A 116 16.57 -24.81 17.96
CA GLN A 116 17.82 -24.05 17.83
C GLN A 116 18.06 -23.50 16.42
N ILE A 117 17.75 -24.29 15.38
CA ILE A 117 17.78 -23.84 13.99
C ILE A 117 16.84 -22.67 13.78
N ALA A 118 15.58 -22.81 14.21
CA ALA A 118 14.56 -21.78 14.02
C ALA A 118 14.92 -20.48 14.76
N ASN A 119 15.44 -20.58 15.98
CA ASN A 119 15.94 -19.43 16.74
C ASN A 119 17.09 -18.72 15.99
N THR A 120 18.09 -19.47 15.53
CA THR A 120 19.23 -18.90 14.78
C THR A 120 18.77 -18.23 13.48
N ALA A 121 17.89 -18.90 12.73
CA ALA A 121 17.34 -18.37 11.47
C ALA A 121 16.49 -17.10 11.70
N SER A 122 15.73 -17.02 12.79
CA SER A 122 14.98 -15.83 13.18
C SER A 122 15.92 -14.65 13.48
N ILE A 123 16.98 -14.87 14.27
CA ILE A 123 17.99 -13.84 14.60
C ILE A 123 18.64 -13.30 13.32
N TRP A 124 19.08 -14.18 12.41
CA TRP A 124 19.72 -13.77 11.17
C TRP A 124 18.74 -13.10 10.19
N SER A 125 17.46 -13.44 10.26
CA SER A 125 16.41 -12.73 9.54
C SER A 125 16.28 -11.29 10.04
N VAL A 126 16.36 -11.06 11.36
CA VAL A 126 16.37 -9.71 11.95
C VAL A 126 17.63 -8.94 11.57
N VAL A 127 18.81 -9.58 11.57
CA VAL A 127 20.05 -8.99 11.05
C VAL A 127 19.84 -8.51 9.61
N THR A 128 19.27 -9.36 8.76
CA THR A 128 19.00 -9.05 7.35
C THR A 128 18.05 -7.86 7.21
N ILE A 129 16.96 -7.84 7.98
CA ILE A 129 16.02 -6.71 8.01
C ILE A 129 16.75 -5.43 8.41
N THR A 130 17.61 -5.50 9.43
CA THR A 130 18.38 -4.35 9.92
C THR A 130 19.33 -3.80 8.86
N VAL A 131 20.07 -4.68 8.17
CA VAL A 131 20.97 -4.30 7.05
C VAL A 131 20.20 -3.68 5.90
N GLN A 132 19.09 -4.30 5.47
CA GLN A 132 18.24 -3.75 4.41
C GLN A 132 17.74 -2.34 4.76
N ARG A 133 17.47 -2.08 6.03
CA ARG A 133 17.01 -0.79 6.52
C ARG A 133 18.09 0.25 6.61
N TYR A 134 19.26 -0.13 7.09
CA TYR A 134 20.43 0.71 7.05
C TYR A 134 20.75 1.13 5.60
N MET A 135 20.77 0.18 4.65
CA MET A 135 21.01 0.47 3.23
C MET A 135 19.95 1.39 2.62
N ALA A 136 18.67 1.13 2.89
CA ALA A 136 17.57 1.98 2.41
C ALA A 136 17.62 3.41 2.98
N THR A 137 18.17 3.58 4.19
CA THR A 137 18.29 4.87 4.87
C THR A 137 19.49 5.66 4.35
N ARG A 138 20.64 4.99 4.19
CA ARG A 138 21.89 5.63 3.74
C ARG A 138 21.79 6.11 2.29
N ASP A 139 21.18 5.33 1.41
CA ASP A 139 21.14 5.66 -0.02
C ASP A 139 19.77 5.34 -0.66
N PRO A 140 18.78 6.25 -0.50
CA PRO A 140 17.43 6.03 -1.00
C PRO A 140 17.34 6.01 -2.53
N PHE A 141 18.29 6.65 -3.24
CA PHE A 141 18.27 6.75 -4.69
C PHE A 141 19.02 5.59 -5.36
N ARG A 142 20.13 5.14 -4.77
CA ARG A 142 20.92 4.04 -5.32
C ARG A 142 20.28 2.68 -5.04
N THR A 143 19.55 2.48 -3.94
CA THR A 143 18.84 1.21 -3.67
C THR A 143 17.76 0.85 -4.71
N THR A 144 17.16 1.84 -5.38
CA THR A 144 16.22 1.59 -6.49
C THR A 144 16.91 0.97 -7.72
N ARG A 145 18.22 1.25 -7.89
CA ARG A 145 19.08 0.73 -8.98
C ARG A 145 19.93 -0.47 -8.53
N GLN A 146 20.43 -0.49 -7.29
CA GLN A 146 21.34 -1.50 -6.71
C GLN A 146 20.65 -2.79 -6.27
N ASN A 147 19.37 -2.79 -5.88
CA ASN A 147 18.64 -4.04 -5.65
C ASN A 147 18.59 -4.93 -6.92
N ARG A 148 18.81 -4.37 -8.12
CA ARG A 148 19.00 -5.14 -9.36
C ARG A 148 20.45 -5.58 -9.62
N VAL A 149 21.44 -4.84 -9.12
CA VAL A 149 22.85 -4.99 -9.54
C VAL A 149 23.70 -5.70 -8.49
N MET A 150 23.54 -5.38 -7.20
CA MET A 150 24.41 -5.94 -6.14
C MET A 150 24.06 -7.40 -5.76
N PHE A 151 22.81 -7.84 -5.95
CA PHE A 151 22.40 -9.25 -5.72
C PHE A 151 22.49 -10.15 -6.97
N CYS A 152 22.91 -9.58 -8.10
CA CYS A 152 23.01 -10.29 -9.37
C CYS A 152 24.45 -10.47 -9.89
N SER A 153 25.47 -9.83 -9.28
CA SER A 153 26.80 -9.76 -9.88
C SER A 153 27.78 -10.89 -9.52
N SER A 154 27.48 -11.81 -8.60
CA SER A 154 28.46 -12.86 -8.24
C SER A 154 28.27 -14.23 -8.89
N PHE A 155 27.17 -14.49 -9.62
CA PHE A 155 27.01 -15.79 -10.32
C PHE A 155 26.16 -15.65 -11.60
N ARG A 156 26.67 -14.91 -12.57
CA ARG A 156 26.26 -15.12 -13.96
C ARG A 156 27.50 -15.27 -14.81
N GLY A 157 27.95 -16.53 -14.89
CA GLY A 157 28.97 -16.96 -15.84
C GLY A 157 28.61 -16.47 -17.24
N GLY A 158 29.65 -16.02 -17.94
CA GLY A 158 29.58 -15.67 -19.34
C GLY A 158 28.97 -16.80 -20.16
N GLY A 159 28.06 -16.43 -21.05
CA GLY A 159 27.42 -17.34 -21.97
C GLY A 159 26.84 -16.51 -23.11
N LEU A 160 27.66 -16.37 -24.15
CA LEU A 160 27.31 -15.92 -25.50
C LEU A 160 25.93 -16.44 -25.92
N GLY A 161 25.17 -15.60 -26.63
CA GLY A 161 23.93 -16.05 -27.27
C GLY A 161 23.17 -14.92 -27.94
N ASN A 162 23.74 -14.41 -29.04
CA ASN A 162 23.02 -13.61 -30.02
C ASN A 162 21.86 -14.43 -30.60
N GLY A 163 20.71 -13.76 -30.81
CA GLY A 163 19.70 -14.21 -31.77
C GLY A 163 18.54 -15.00 -31.18
N THR A 164 17.41 -14.32 -30.97
CA THR A 164 16.13 -14.56 -31.69
C THR A 164 14.98 -13.81 -31.01
N LYS A 165 14.50 -12.79 -31.71
CA LYS A 165 13.24 -12.10 -31.44
C LYS A 165 12.11 -13.00 -31.95
N ASN A 166 11.45 -13.82 -31.10
CA ASN A 166 10.08 -14.32 -31.31
C ASN A 166 9.62 -15.31 -30.22
N ARG A 167 9.46 -14.86 -28.97
CA ARG A 167 8.76 -15.66 -27.94
C ARG A 167 8.05 -14.77 -26.90
N LYS A 168 7.13 -13.91 -27.37
CA LYS A 168 6.36 -12.96 -26.54
C LYS A 168 4.98 -13.52 -26.16
N GLN A 169 4.90 -14.52 -25.28
CA GLN A 169 3.68 -14.68 -24.44
C GLN A 169 3.92 -15.52 -23.18
N THR A 170 4.70 -16.59 -23.25
CA THR A 170 4.99 -17.49 -22.10
C THR A 170 6.15 -17.00 -21.22
N GLN A 171 6.81 -15.89 -21.57
CA GLN A 171 7.91 -15.31 -20.80
C GLN A 171 7.45 -14.37 -19.67
N ASN A 172 6.18 -13.96 -19.62
CA ASN A 172 5.73 -13.01 -18.60
C ASN A 172 5.68 -13.61 -17.19
N LEU A 173 5.32 -14.91 -17.04
CA LEU A 173 5.31 -15.58 -15.73
C LEU A 173 6.72 -15.95 -15.26
N LEU A 174 7.57 -16.44 -16.18
CA LEU A 174 8.96 -16.81 -15.89
C LEU A 174 9.84 -15.58 -15.62
N HIS A 175 9.60 -14.47 -16.32
CA HIS A 175 10.24 -13.20 -16.01
C HIS A 175 9.77 -12.63 -14.67
N TYR A 176 8.48 -12.82 -14.32
CA TYR A 176 7.95 -12.50 -12.98
C TYR A 176 8.68 -13.34 -11.92
N LEU A 177 8.69 -14.67 -12.05
CA LEU A 177 9.36 -15.58 -11.12
C LEU A 177 10.87 -15.31 -10.99
N SER A 178 11.56 -14.97 -12.09
CA SER A 178 12.99 -14.64 -12.06
C SER A 178 13.29 -13.37 -11.27
N LYS A 179 12.39 -12.38 -11.33
CA LYS A 179 12.54 -11.10 -10.63
C LYS A 179 12.29 -11.23 -9.13
N TYR A 180 11.36 -12.10 -8.72
CA TYR A 180 11.17 -12.42 -7.29
C TYR A 180 12.29 -13.30 -6.75
N ARG A 181 12.84 -14.25 -7.54
CA ARG A 181 13.90 -15.17 -7.11
C ARG A 181 15.12 -14.44 -6.53
N SER A 182 15.51 -13.29 -7.08
CA SER A 182 16.66 -12.53 -6.57
C SER A 182 16.47 -12.01 -5.14
N HIS A 183 15.24 -11.65 -4.75
CA HIS A 183 14.96 -11.12 -3.41
C HIS A 183 14.85 -12.22 -2.35
N PHE A 184 14.55 -13.46 -2.74
CA PHE A 184 14.55 -14.63 -1.85
C PHE A 184 15.93 -15.23 -1.61
N ARG A 185 16.93 -14.98 -2.48
CA ARG A 185 18.25 -15.61 -2.40
C ARG A 185 18.93 -15.41 -1.04
N VAL A 186 18.98 -14.18 -0.54
CA VAL A 186 19.72 -13.89 0.71
C VAL A 186 19.05 -14.51 1.93
N PRO A 187 17.75 -14.28 2.20
CA PRO A 187 17.10 -14.91 3.35
C PRO A 187 17.11 -16.45 3.30
N VAL A 188 16.95 -17.04 2.11
CA VAL A 188 17.01 -18.51 1.94
C VAL A 188 18.42 -19.01 2.19
N PHE A 189 19.46 -18.35 1.63
CA PHE A 189 20.86 -18.70 1.87
C PHE A 189 21.20 -18.65 3.36
N LEU A 190 20.79 -17.58 4.05
CA LEU A 190 20.99 -17.45 5.50
C LEU A 190 20.23 -18.53 6.28
N SER A 191 19.03 -18.90 5.85
CA SER A 191 18.27 -19.99 6.46
C SER A 191 18.99 -21.34 6.29
N THR A 192 19.52 -21.62 5.10
CA THR A 192 20.32 -22.83 4.83
C THR A 192 21.58 -22.84 5.69
N LEU A 193 22.28 -21.72 5.79
CA LEU A 193 23.48 -21.60 6.61
C LEU A 193 23.16 -21.75 8.11
N ALA A 194 21.99 -21.30 8.58
CA ALA A 194 21.54 -21.50 9.95
C ALA A 194 21.30 -22.98 10.27
N ILE A 195 20.78 -23.75 9.31
CA ILE A 195 20.67 -25.21 9.42
C ILE A 195 22.06 -25.83 9.56
N LEU A 196 22.99 -25.49 8.67
CA LEU A 196 24.36 -26.03 8.67
C LEU A 196 25.10 -25.76 9.98
N VAL A 197 25.01 -24.51 10.49
CA VAL A 197 25.64 -24.10 11.74
C VAL A 197 25.12 -24.88 12.95
N ASN A 198 23.86 -25.33 12.92
CA ASN A 198 23.23 -26.04 14.02
C ASN A 198 23.18 -27.57 13.84
N VAL A 199 23.80 -28.13 12.78
CA VAL A 199 23.88 -29.59 12.60
C VAL A 199 24.44 -30.33 13.84
N PRO A 200 25.49 -29.83 14.52
CA PRO A 200 25.99 -30.50 15.72
C PRO A 200 24.95 -30.63 16.84
N ALA A 201 23.94 -29.75 16.90
CA ALA A 201 22.90 -29.80 17.92
C ALA A 201 22.05 -31.08 17.88
N PHE A 202 21.98 -31.77 16.75
CA PHE A 202 21.31 -33.08 16.63
C PHE A 202 22.06 -34.19 17.37
N PHE A 203 23.38 -34.06 17.54
CA PHE A 203 24.22 -35.08 18.16
C PHE A 203 24.54 -34.76 19.63
N GLU A 204 24.07 -33.61 20.16
CA GLU A 204 24.34 -33.19 21.54
C GLU A 204 23.47 -33.87 22.59
N ILE A 205 22.26 -34.29 22.21
CA ILE A 205 21.25 -34.80 23.14
C ILE A 205 20.59 -36.02 22.49
N TYR A 206 20.47 -37.11 23.24
CA TYR A 206 19.67 -38.27 22.87
C TYR A 206 18.62 -38.53 23.95
N THR A 207 17.51 -39.13 23.54
CA THR A 207 16.43 -39.51 24.46
C THR A 207 16.60 -40.95 24.89
N ILE A 208 16.57 -41.18 26.20
CA ILE A 208 16.50 -42.51 26.79
C ILE A 208 15.14 -42.74 27.42
N GLN A 209 14.64 -43.98 27.40
CA GLN A 209 13.49 -44.36 28.20
C GLN A 209 13.94 -44.59 29.64
N CYS A 210 13.26 -43.96 30.60
CA CYS A 210 13.58 -44.08 32.01
C CYS A 210 12.31 -44.21 32.85
N TYR A 211 12.42 -44.85 34.02
CA TYR A 211 11.27 -45.14 34.88
C TYR A 211 11.07 -44.05 35.93
N LEU A 212 9.85 -43.50 36.01
CA LEU A 212 9.47 -42.56 37.06
C LEU A 212 8.80 -43.31 38.22
N PHE A 213 9.57 -43.54 39.28
CA PHE A 213 9.12 -44.27 40.49
C PHE A 213 7.85 -43.72 41.14
N PRO A 214 7.66 -42.39 41.34
CA PRO A 214 6.48 -41.88 42.05
C PRO A 214 5.17 -42.00 41.25
N GLU A 215 5.23 -42.18 39.94
CA GLU A 215 4.05 -42.19 39.05
C GLU A 215 3.88 -43.53 38.32
N ASN A 216 4.75 -44.51 38.61
CA ASN A 216 4.73 -45.85 38.04
C ASN A 216 4.61 -45.86 36.50
N ARG A 217 5.27 -44.91 35.83
CA ARG A 217 5.17 -44.72 34.37
C ARG A 217 6.55 -44.64 33.71
N MET A 218 6.62 -45.14 32.48
CA MET A 218 7.77 -44.93 31.59
C MET A 218 7.76 -43.48 31.08
N ALA A 219 8.85 -42.78 31.28
CA ALA A 219 9.07 -41.42 30.78
C ALA A 219 10.28 -41.38 29.84
N TYR A 220 10.38 -40.32 29.03
CA TYR A 220 11.57 -40.07 28.22
C TYR A 220 12.46 -39.06 28.94
N GLY A 221 13.67 -39.50 29.30
CA GLY A 221 14.73 -38.65 29.83
C GLY A 221 15.61 -38.12 28.71
N LEU A 222 16.05 -36.87 28.83
CA LEU A 222 17.07 -36.30 27.95
C LEU A 222 18.45 -36.58 28.56
N GLN A 223 19.31 -37.25 27.82
CA GLN A 223 20.68 -37.51 28.25
C GLN A 223 21.68 -36.78 27.34
N ILE A 224 22.76 -36.30 27.95
CA ILE A 224 23.84 -35.61 27.26
C ILE A 224 24.75 -36.60 26.53
N SER A 225 25.09 -36.30 25.27
CA SER A 225 26.04 -37.05 24.45
C SER A 225 27.50 -36.84 24.86
N GLU A 226 28.34 -37.84 24.57
CA GLU A 226 29.81 -37.77 24.75
C GLU A 226 30.43 -36.58 24.01
N LEU A 227 29.86 -36.22 22.85
CA LEU A 227 30.28 -35.03 22.11
C LEU A 227 30.20 -33.76 22.96
N ARG A 228 29.16 -33.63 23.78
CA ARG A 228 28.93 -32.47 24.65
C ARG A 228 29.74 -32.54 25.95
N LEU A 229 30.23 -33.71 26.34
CA LEU A 229 31.16 -33.88 27.47
C LEU A 229 32.61 -33.51 27.10
N ASN A 230 32.97 -33.57 25.83
CA ASN A 230 34.30 -33.18 25.36
C ASN A 230 34.57 -31.68 25.61
N SER A 231 35.57 -31.38 26.44
CA SER A 231 35.99 -30.01 26.80
C SER A 231 36.36 -29.15 25.59
N TYR A 232 36.99 -29.72 24.55
CA TYR A 232 37.38 -28.99 23.35
C TYR A 232 36.16 -28.54 22.55
N TYR A 233 35.19 -29.44 22.35
CA TYR A 233 33.91 -29.13 21.69
C TYR A 233 33.13 -28.07 22.49
N LYS A 234 33.04 -28.25 23.81
CA LYS A 234 32.34 -27.31 24.70
C LYS A 234 32.91 -25.89 24.59
N LEU A 235 34.24 -25.74 24.63
CA LEU A 235 34.89 -24.44 24.56
C LEU A 235 34.78 -23.81 23.17
N TRP A 236 35.26 -24.50 22.13
CA TRP A 236 35.41 -23.88 20.81
C TRP A 236 34.09 -23.73 20.07
N TYR A 237 33.28 -24.79 20.04
CA TYR A 237 32.00 -24.74 19.32
C TYR A 237 30.93 -24.04 20.15
N LYS A 238 30.74 -24.43 21.41
CA LYS A 238 29.64 -23.92 22.24
C LYS A 238 29.88 -22.54 22.83
N VAL A 239 31.07 -22.30 23.38
CA VAL A 239 31.38 -21.00 23.99
C VAL A 239 31.83 -20.01 22.93
N VAL A 240 32.84 -20.30 22.12
CA VAL A 240 33.38 -19.28 21.19
C VAL A 240 32.50 -19.12 19.96
N PHE A 241 32.32 -20.18 19.17
CA PHE A 241 31.66 -20.09 17.88
C PHE A 241 30.17 -19.75 18.00
N ARG A 242 29.42 -20.48 18.84
CA ARG A 242 27.98 -20.26 19.01
C ARG A 242 27.67 -18.90 19.63
N MET A 243 28.45 -18.43 20.61
CA MET A 243 28.27 -17.06 21.13
C MET A 243 28.51 -16.02 20.05
N LEU A 244 29.58 -16.16 19.27
CA LEU A 244 29.90 -15.21 18.20
C LEU A 244 28.79 -15.19 17.14
N VAL A 245 28.30 -16.36 16.71
CA VAL A 245 27.46 -16.51 15.52
C VAL A 245 25.96 -16.40 15.84
N THR A 246 25.53 -16.77 17.05
CA THR A 246 24.10 -16.84 17.41
C THR A 246 23.67 -15.82 18.45
N SER A 247 24.60 -15.27 19.26
CA SER A 247 24.26 -14.37 20.37
C SER A 247 24.98 -13.03 20.29
N CYS A 248 26.24 -12.94 20.75
CA CYS A 248 27.01 -11.71 20.87
C CYS A 248 27.17 -10.97 19.53
N GLY A 249 27.62 -11.65 18.48
CA GLY A 249 27.89 -11.02 17.19
C GLY A 249 26.64 -10.40 16.56
N PRO A 250 25.55 -11.16 16.35
CA PRO A 250 24.31 -10.60 15.82
C PRO A 250 23.74 -9.46 16.67
N ASN A 251 23.71 -9.58 17.99
CA ASN A 251 23.12 -8.55 18.86
C ASN A 251 23.92 -7.24 18.83
N ILE A 252 25.25 -7.31 18.93
CA ILE A 252 26.12 -6.12 18.83
C ILE A 252 25.98 -5.49 17.45
N PHE A 253 25.99 -6.31 16.38
CA PHE A 253 25.86 -5.82 15.02
C PHE A 253 24.50 -5.13 14.77
N ILE A 254 23.41 -5.72 15.26
CA ILE A 254 22.07 -5.13 15.20
C ILE A 254 22.03 -3.79 15.96
N LEU A 255 22.58 -3.76 17.18
CA LEU A 255 22.62 -2.53 17.99
C LEU A 255 23.41 -1.42 17.27
N SER A 256 24.61 -1.71 16.76
CA SER A 256 25.42 -0.73 16.03
C SER A 256 24.70 -0.21 14.78
N LEU A 257 24.12 -1.09 13.96
CA LEU A 257 23.42 -0.68 12.76
C LEU A 257 22.14 0.10 13.04
N THR A 258 21.41 -0.23 14.10
CA THR A 258 20.19 0.50 14.48
C THR A 258 20.48 1.91 14.93
N VAL A 259 21.49 2.09 15.79
CA VAL A 259 21.96 3.41 16.22
C VAL A 259 22.37 4.23 14.99
N LEU A 260 23.20 3.67 14.10
CA LEU A 260 23.59 4.32 12.86
C LEU A 260 22.39 4.68 11.97
N THR A 261 21.41 3.78 11.85
CA THR A 261 20.18 4.01 11.06
C THR A 261 19.36 5.16 11.64
N VAL A 262 19.17 5.21 12.97
CA VAL A 262 18.43 6.29 13.64
C VAL A 262 19.15 7.63 13.51
N LEU A 263 20.47 7.65 13.66
CA LEU A 263 21.28 8.87 13.48
C LEU A 263 21.17 9.40 12.04
N LEU A 264 21.25 8.51 11.03
CA LEU A 264 21.08 8.89 9.62
C LEU A 264 19.64 9.35 9.33
N LEU A 265 18.62 8.70 9.90
CA LEU A 265 17.22 9.15 9.77
C LEU A 265 17.03 10.57 10.33
N ARG A 266 17.60 10.86 11.52
CA ARG A 266 17.54 12.20 12.12
C ARG A 266 18.30 13.24 11.29
N GLY A 267 19.53 12.95 10.87
CA GLY A 267 20.35 13.86 10.08
C GLY A 267 19.75 14.17 8.71
N THR A 268 19.28 13.14 8.00
CA THR A 268 18.68 13.31 6.66
C THR A 268 17.31 13.99 6.71
N SER A 269 16.56 13.89 7.82
CA SER A 269 15.32 14.64 8.02
C SER A 269 15.59 16.14 8.18
N ARG A 270 16.67 16.50 8.89
CA ARG A 270 17.10 17.90 9.05
C ARG A 270 17.59 18.51 7.75
N SER A 271 18.44 17.80 7.01
CA SER A 271 19.00 18.26 5.73
C SER A 271 17.95 18.35 4.60
N ARG A 272 17.02 17.38 4.51
CA ARG A 272 15.96 17.40 3.49
C ARG A 272 14.95 18.54 3.67
N LYS A 273 14.75 19.03 4.89
CA LYS A 273 13.91 20.22 5.15
C LYS A 273 14.52 21.51 4.60
N GLN A 274 15.83 21.57 4.41
CA GLN A 274 16.52 22.76 3.90
C GLN A 274 16.64 22.76 2.37
N LEU A 275 16.57 21.59 1.72
CA LEU A 275 16.91 21.44 0.30
C LEU A 275 15.71 21.43 -0.66
N PHE A 276 14.47 21.36 -0.17
CA PHE A 276 13.28 21.20 -1.02
C PHE A 276 12.10 22.06 -0.56
N HIS A 277 12.17 23.36 -0.84
CA HIS A 277 11.05 24.29 -0.69
C HIS A 277 10.05 24.23 -1.87
N MET A 278 10.36 23.52 -2.98
CA MET A 278 9.61 23.64 -4.25
C MET A 278 8.74 22.43 -4.66
N ASN A 279 8.75 21.28 -3.96
CA ASN A 279 7.88 20.16 -4.34
C ASN A 279 7.47 19.27 -3.15
N GLU A 280 6.86 19.89 -2.14
CA GLU A 280 6.47 19.25 -0.89
C GLU A 280 5.43 18.13 -1.10
N THR A 281 4.52 18.24 -2.06
CA THR A 281 3.33 17.37 -2.13
C THR A 281 3.61 15.93 -2.58
N ALA A 282 4.54 15.74 -3.52
CA ALA A 282 4.95 14.42 -4.00
C ALA A 282 5.99 13.79 -3.08
N MET A 283 7.00 14.56 -2.68
CA MET A 283 8.09 14.06 -1.85
C MET A 283 7.61 13.66 -0.46
N ASP A 284 6.65 14.38 0.13
CA ASP A 284 6.09 14.08 1.45
C ASP A 284 5.22 12.81 1.44
N ARG A 285 4.52 12.51 0.32
CA ARG A 285 3.80 11.23 0.15
C ARG A 285 4.74 10.04 0.01
N TYR A 286 5.84 10.18 -0.73
CA TYR A 286 6.83 9.11 -0.90
C TYR A 286 7.71 8.91 0.34
N SER A 287 8.13 10.01 0.96
CA SER A 287 8.93 10.02 2.19
C SER A 287 8.14 9.43 3.36
N SER A 288 6.85 9.76 3.51
CA SER A 288 6.03 9.26 4.62
C SER A 288 5.83 7.74 4.60
N ARG A 289 5.56 7.11 3.45
CA ARG A 289 5.44 5.63 3.38
C ARG A 289 6.76 4.92 3.66
N ALA A 290 7.87 5.41 3.08
CA ALA A 290 9.19 4.83 3.32
C ALA A 290 9.61 4.99 4.78
N THR A 291 9.41 6.19 5.35
CA THR A 291 9.72 6.46 6.76
C THR A 291 8.84 5.65 7.72
N MET A 292 7.55 5.48 7.43
CA MET A 292 6.68 4.63 8.25
C MET A 292 7.09 3.15 8.19
N LEU A 293 7.46 2.63 7.01
CA LEU A 293 8.01 1.26 6.89
C LEU A 293 9.34 1.11 7.65
N THR A 294 10.20 2.14 7.64
CA THR A 294 11.43 2.13 8.46
C THR A 294 11.13 2.18 9.95
N MET A 295 10.08 2.91 10.38
CA MET A 295 9.66 2.94 11.78
C MET A 295 9.16 1.56 12.24
N ILE A 296 8.35 0.87 11.44
CA ILE A 296 7.89 -0.50 11.75
C ILE A 296 9.08 -1.44 11.93
N SER A 297 10.07 -1.40 11.04
CA SER A 297 11.27 -2.23 11.19
C SER A 297 12.14 -1.83 12.38
N VAL A 298 12.26 -0.54 12.69
CA VAL A 298 13.01 -0.10 13.88
C VAL A 298 12.30 -0.57 15.15
N MET A 299 10.97 -0.52 15.20
CA MET A 299 10.18 -1.09 16.30
C MET A 299 10.40 -2.60 16.45
N LEU A 300 10.39 -3.36 15.34
CA LEU A 300 10.71 -4.80 15.37
C LEU A 300 12.09 -5.05 15.99
N VAL A 301 13.09 -4.25 15.61
CA VAL A 301 14.46 -4.45 16.08
C VAL A 301 14.65 -4.02 17.54
N ILE A 302 14.09 -2.89 17.97
CA ILE A 302 14.12 -2.48 19.38
C ILE A 302 13.47 -3.56 20.25
N LYS A 303 12.31 -4.06 19.83
CA LYS A 303 11.62 -5.14 20.53
C LYS A 303 12.48 -6.42 20.60
N PHE A 304 13.11 -6.80 19.49
CA PHE A 304 14.03 -7.94 19.44
C PHE A 304 15.17 -7.77 20.46
N LEU A 305 15.81 -6.60 20.50
CA LEU A 305 16.89 -6.31 21.45
C LEU A 305 16.41 -6.40 22.90
N LEU A 306 15.22 -5.87 23.21
CA LEU A 306 14.66 -5.92 24.56
C LEU A 306 14.45 -7.37 25.02
N PHE A 307 13.75 -8.19 24.23
CA PHE A 307 13.46 -9.56 24.62
C PHE A 307 14.67 -10.50 24.57
N ARG A 308 15.66 -10.22 23.73
CA ARG A 308 16.87 -11.04 23.60
C ARG A 308 18.01 -10.60 24.52
N SER A 309 17.94 -9.39 25.08
CA SER A 309 18.98 -8.85 25.98
C SER A 309 19.25 -9.75 27.17
N LEU A 310 18.20 -10.34 27.78
CA LEU A 310 18.36 -11.22 28.93
C LEU A 310 19.15 -12.48 28.57
N SER A 311 18.84 -13.12 27.44
CA SER A 311 19.61 -14.29 26.99
C SER A 311 21.07 -13.94 26.74
N PHE A 312 21.33 -12.79 26.11
CA PHE A 312 22.69 -12.31 25.86
C PHE A 312 23.47 -12.04 27.15
N VAL A 313 22.82 -11.48 28.18
CA VAL A 313 23.44 -11.26 29.49
C VAL A 313 23.74 -12.60 30.18
N LEU A 314 22.83 -13.58 30.10
CA LEU A 314 23.03 -14.91 30.69
C LEU A 314 24.13 -15.71 30.00
N ASP A 315 24.23 -15.55 28.68
CA ASP A 315 25.31 -16.08 27.87
C ASP A 315 26.67 -15.53 28.32
N ILE A 316 26.77 -14.21 28.54
CA ILE A 316 28.00 -13.59 29.09
C ILE A 316 28.25 -14.09 30.51
N TRP A 317 27.22 -14.14 31.37
CA TRP A 317 27.34 -14.62 32.75
C TRP A 317 27.92 -16.04 32.79
N GLU A 318 27.38 -16.95 31.96
CA GLU A 318 27.84 -18.34 31.89
C GLU A 318 29.34 -18.41 31.57
N VAL A 319 29.81 -17.56 30.66
CA VAL A 319 31.21 -17.51 30.25
C VAL A 319 32.10 -16.86 31.31
N THR A 320 31.66 -15.79 31.97
CA THR A 320 32.50 -15.00 32.89
C THR A 320 32.62 -15.62 34.27
N PHE A 321 31.52 -16.13 34.83
CA PHE A 321 31.49 -16.61 36.21
C PHE A 321 31.47 -18.14 36.32
N GLY A 322 31.23 -18.83 35.19
CA GLY A 322 30.92 -20.24 35.20
C GLY A 322 29.65 -20.56 35.98
N LEU A 323 29.30 -21.84 36.05
CA LEU A 323 28.07 -22.31 36.70
C LEU A 323 28.21 -22.46 38.23
N ARG A 324 29.31 -22.00 38.84
CA ARG A 324 29.64 -22.36 40.23
C ARG A 324 29.03 -21.42 41.28
N HIS A 325 28.63 -20.20 40.88
CA HIS A 325 28.13 -19.17 41.78
C HIS A 325 26.64 -18.89 41.53
N ARG A 326 25.78 -19.11 42.55
CA ARG A 326 24.31 -18.90 42.53
C ARG A 326 23.53 -19.62 41.42
N VAL A 327 23.71 -20.94 41.37
CA VAL A 327 23.01 -21.85 40.43
C VAL A 327 21.49 -21.62 40.40
N HIS A 328 20.85 -21.49 41.58
CA HIS A 328 19.40 -21.31 41.65
C HIS A 328 18.93 -20.06 40.89
N GLN A 329 19.53 -18.90 41.12
CA GLN A 329 19.15 -17.64 40.46
C GLN A 329 19.35 -17.72 38.94
N TYR A 330 20.46 -18.35 38.51
CA TYR A 330 20.73 -18.55 37.10
C TYR A 330 19.63 -19.36 36.41
N ILE A 331 19.15 -20.43 37.04
CA ILE A 331 18.09 -21.28 36.47
C ILE A 331 16.76 -20.52 36.29
N TYR A 332 16.32 -19.76 37.31
CA TYR A 332 15.13 -18.92 37.17
C TYR A 332 15.27 -17.93 36.00
N LEU A 333 16.41 -17.26 35.89
CA LEU A 333 16.65 -16.28 34.81
C LEU A 333 16.70 -16.95 33.43
N VAL A 334 17.25 -18.16 33.36
CA VAL A 334 17.30 -18.96 32.13
C VAL A 334 15.90 -19.32 31.64
N ASP A 335 15.01 -19.76 32.52
CA ASP A 335 13.61 -20.04 32.17
C ASP A 335 12.87 -18.77 31.72
N ILE A 336 13.06 -17.65 32.43
CA ILE A 336 12.50 -16.34 32.02
C ILE A 336 13.03 -15.96 30.64
N SER A 337 14.34 -16.07 30.41
CA SER A 337 14.98 -15.77 29.13
C SER A 337 14.40 -16.60 27.99
N ASN A 338 14.24 -17.92 28.20
CA ASN A 338 13.64 -18.81 27.22
C ASN A 338 12.21 -18.37 26.88
N PHE A 339 11.41 -18.04 27.90
CA PHE A 339 10.08 -17.49 27.69
C PHE A 339 10.10 -16.17 26.91
N LEU A 340 11.01 -15.24 27.24
CA LEU A 340 11.14 -13.96 26.51
C LEU A 340 11.53 -14.16 25.04
N VAL A 341 12.35 -15.17 24.71
CA VAL A 341 12.67 -15.54 23.32
C VAL A 341 11.42 -16.00 22.56
N LEU A 342 10.56 -16.81 23.21
CA LEU A 342 9.29 -17.24 22.61
C LEU A 342 8.31 -16.06 22.48
N LEU A 343 8.25 -15.20 23.50
CA LEU A 343 7.42 -14.00 23.51
C LEU A 343 7.82 -13.02 22.42
N ASN A 344 9.11 -12.88 22.14
CA ASN A 344 9.60 -12.12 21.00
C ASN A 344 9.01 -12.65 19.67
N SER A 345 8.99 -13.96 19.49
CA SER A 345 8.51 -14.60 18.27
C SER A 345 6.98 -14.50 18.13
N ALA A 346 6.25 -14.60 19.25
CA ALA A 346 4.80 -14.45 19.28
C ALA A 346 4.34 -13.00 19.01
N THR A 347 5.05 -12.01 19.52
CA THR A 347 4.66 -10.58 19.43
C THR A 347 5.01 -9.93 18.08
N ASN A 348 5.75 -10.60 17.20
CA ASN A 348 6.07 -10.08 15.87
C ASN A 348 4.81 -9.81 15.03
N CYS A 349 3.80 -10.67 15.14
CA CYS A 349 2.51 -10.48 14.46
C CYS A 349 1.79 -9.18 14.88
N LEU A 350 1.87 -8.79 16.15
CA LEU A 350 1.23 -7.58 16.67
C LEU A 350 1.83 -6.33 16.07
N ILE A 351 3.15 -6.27 15.91
CA ILE A 351 3.83 -5.13 15.29
C ILE A 351 3.45 -5.02 13.82
N ILE A 352 3.36 -6.14 13.10
CA ILE A 352 2.98 -6.14 11.69
C ILE A 352 1.52 -5.68 11.53
N TYR A 353 0.62 -6.24 12.33
CA TYR A 353 -0.80 -5.90 12.30
C TYR A 353 -1.04 -4.43 12.70
N ARG A 354 -0.56 -4.02 13.89
CA ARG A 354 -0.74 -2.67 14.42
C ARG A 354 0.01 -1.64 13.59
N GLY A 355 1.22 -1.96 13.11
CA GLY A 355 2.00 -1.10 12.23
C GLY A 355 1.30 -0.85 10.89
N SER A 356 0.68 -1.88 10.30
CA SER A 356 -0.11 -1.73 9.08
C SER A 356 -1.35 -0.87 9.30
N ARG A 357 -2.09 -1.11 10.39
CA ARG A 357 -3.29 -0.31 10.72
C ARG A 357 -2.95 1.15 11.00
N TRP A 358 -1.93 1.39 11.83
CA TRP A 358 -1.44 2.73 12.13
C TRP A 358 -0.97 3.47 10.87
N LEU A 359 -0.27 2.77 9.96
CA LEU A 359 0.12 3.31 8.66
C LEU A 359 -1.11 3.74 7.84
N HIS A 360 -2.15 2.90 7.78
CA HIS A 360 -3.39 3.22 7.08
C HIS A 360 -4.11 4.43 7.69
N GLU A 361 -4.25 4.46 9.01
CA GLU A 361 -4.90 5.56 9.74
C GLU A 361 -4.13 6.89 9.54
N LYS A 362 -2.81 6.88 9.69
CA LYS A 362 -1.98 8.08 9.45
C LYS A 362 -1.96 8.54 8.00
N LEU A 363 -2.06 7.61 7.04
CA LEU A 363 -2.23 7.95 5.62
C LEU A 363 -3.60 8.60 5.38
N ALA A 364 -4.66 8.08 6.00
CA ALA A 364 -6.01 8.63 5.88
C ALA A 364 -6.09 10.03 6.49
N GLU A 365 -5.62 10.21 7.73
CA GLU A 365 -5.58 11.50 8.43
C GLU A 365 -4.75 12.54 7.67
N ARG A 366 -3.62 12.16 7.07
CA ARG A 366 -2.85 13.09 6.23
C ARG A 366 -3.57 13.46 4.95
N ASN A 367 -4.31 12.54 4.34
CA ASN A 367 -5.09 12.83 3.15
C ASN A 367 -6.28 13.74 3.48
N THR A 368 -6.91 13.59 4.65
CA THR A 368 -7.99 14.49 5.10
C THR A 368 -7.44 15.88 5.43
N VAL A 369 -6.35 16.00 6.20
CA VAL A 369 -5.73 17.30 6.51
C VAL A 369 -5.20 18.00 5.26
N LYS A 370 -4.67 17.27 4.27
CA LYS A 370 -4.29 17.86 2.97
C LYS A 370 -5.52 18.35 2.20
N ARG A 371 -6.62 17.61 2.25
CA ARG A 371 -7.89 18.02 1.62
C ARG A 371 -8.44 19.29 2.30
N GLU A 372 -8.41 19.36 3.63
CA GLU A 372 -8.86 20.53 4.40
C GLU A 372 -7.99 21.77 4.16
N ARG A 373 -6.66 21.65 4.20
CA ARG A 373 -5.76 22.78 3.88
C ARG A 373 -5.95 23.27 2.45
N GLN A 374 -6.15 22.34 1.51
CA GLN A 374 -6.42 22.69 0.13
C GLN A 374 -7.78 23.37 -0.02
N LEU A 375 -8.80 22.99 0.75
CA LEU A 375 -10.10 23.66 0.77
C LEU A 375 -10.02 25.09 1.34
N CYS A 376 -9.26 25.32 2.43
CA CYS A 376 -9.10 26.67 3.01
C CYS A 376 -8.33 27.63 2.08
N LEU A 377 -7.21 27.18 1.48
CA LEU A 377 -6.47 27.94 0.47
C LEU A 377 -7.28 28.13 -0.81
N ASN A 378 -8.08 27.13 -1.20
CA ASN A 378 -8.97 27.24 -2.34
C ASN A 378 -10.09 28.24 -2.09
N ASN A 379 -10.61 28.47 -0.88
CA ASN A 379 -11.72 29.43 -0.71
C ASN A 379 -11.32 30.88 -1.03
N SER A 380 -10.13 31.32 -0.63
CA SER A 380 -9.61 32.65 -0.98
C SER A 380 -9.20 32.73 -2.45
N ASN A 381 -8.58 31.68 -3.00
CA ASN A 381 -8.21 31.62 -4.41
C ASN A 381 -9.38 31.29 -5.34
N SER A 382 -10.51 30.81 -4.83
CA SER A 382 -11.66 30.34 -5.63
C SER A 382 -12.25 31.51 -6.40
N LYS A 383 -12.48 32.65 -5.73
CA LYS A 383 -13.01 33.85 -6.39
C LYS A 383 -12.11 34.34 -7.54
N ARG A 384 -10.80 34.41 -7.31
CA ARG A 384 -9.80 34.79 -8.33
C ARG A 384 -9.76 33.77 -9.47
N ARG A 385 -9.72 32.48 -9.16
CA ARG A 385 -9.69 31.41 -10.17
C ARG A 385 -10.96 31.35 -11.00
N THR A 386 -12.13 31.54 -10.39
CA THR A 386 -13.41 31.64 -11.11
C THR A 386 -13.39 32.84 -12.06
N ALA A 387 -12.90 34.00 -11.61
CA ALA A 387 -12.75 35.18 -12.47
C ALA A 387 -11.80 34.92 -13.65
N LEU A 388 -10.65 34.27 -13.42
CA LEU A 388 -9.71 33.88 -14.47
C LEU A 388 -10.33 32.89 -15.46
N ILE A 389 -11.06 31.87 -14.98
CA ILE A 389 -11.76 30.90 -15.83
C ILE A 389 -12.80 31.60 -16.70
N GLN A 390 -13.59 32.51 -16.14
CA GLN A 390 -14.64 33.19 -16.90
C GLN A 390 -14.11 34.22 -17.91
N ALA A 391 -13.07 34.97 -17.55
CA ALA A 391 -12.39 35.87 -18.47
C ALA A 391 -11.80 35.09 -19.66
N SER A 392 -11.07 34.00 -19.38
CA SER A 392 -10.46 33.17 -20.43
C SER A 392 -11.47 32.33 -21.21
N TRP A 393 -12.61 31.95 -20.63
CA TRP A 393 -13.73 31.32 -21.33
C TRP A 393 -14.31 32.24 -22.40
N SER A 394 -14.58 33.49 -22.04
CA SER A 394 -15.11 34.50 -22.95
C SER A 394 -14.15 34.76 -24.12
N GLN A 395 -12.84 34.80 -23.84
CA GLN A 395 -11.82 34.89 -24.89
C GLN A 395 -11.75 33.63 -25.75
N ALA A 396 -11.84 32.44 -25.16
CA ALA A 396 -11.80 31.17 -25.90
C ALA A 396 -12.99 31.02 -26.85
N LEU A 397 -14.18 31.47 -26.45
CA LEU A 397 -15.36 31.52 -27.32
C LEU A 397 -15.15 32.46 -28.51
N LYS A 398 -14.58 33.65 -28.28
CA LYS A 398 -14.20 34.59 -29.36
C LYS A 398 -13.15 33.97 -30.30
N LEU A 399 -12.08 33.42 -29.76
CA LEU A 399 -10.97 32.78 -30.52
C LEU A 399 -11.46 31.60 -31.38
N THR A 400 -12.49 30.90 -30.92
CA THR A 400 -13.03 29.72 -31.61
C THR A 400 -14.29 30.01 -32.42
N HIS A 401 -14.76 31.25 -32.47
CA HIS A 401 -16.04 31.63 -33.11
C HIS A 401 -17.22 30.77 -32.59
N ASN A 402 -17.33 30.60 -31.27
CA ASN A 402 -18.32 29.74 -30.62
C ASN A 402 -18.25 28.25 -31.03
N GLN A 403 -17.11 27.78 -31.56
CA GLN A 403 -16.88 26.37 -31.93
C GLN A 403 -15.99 25.63 -30.92
N PHE A 404 -15.96 26.09 -29.65
CA PHE A 404 -15.13 25.46 -28.61
C PHE A 404 -15.43 23.97 -28.48
N GLY A 405 -16.72 23.61 -28.29
CA GLY A 405 -17.14 22.23 -28.14
C GLY A 405 -16.89 21.40 -29.40
N GLY A 406 -16.99 22.00 -30.59
CA GLY A 406 -16.69 21.34 -31.86
C GLY A 406 -15.21 20.95 -31.98
N ARG A 407 -14.30 21.86 -31.63
CA ARG A 407 -12.85 21.57 -31.64
C ARG A 407 -12.48 20.47 -30.65
N VAL A 408 -13.03 20.52 -29.44
CA VAL A 408 -12.79 19.51 -28.40
C VAL A 408 -13.36 18.15 -28.81
N LEU A 409 -14.60 18.11 -29.31
CA LEU A 409 -15.24 16.88 -29.77
C LEU A 409 -14.48 16.26 -30.95
N TYR A 410 -14.05 17.08 -31.91
CA TYR A 410 -13.25 16.64 -33.05
C TYR A 410 -11.94 15.98 -32.58
N ALA A 411 -11.21 16.59 -31.64
CA ALA A 411 -9.98 16.02 -31.10
C ALA A 411 -10.22 14.65 -30.46
N ILE A 412 -11.27 14.53 -29.63
CA ILE A 412 -11.68 13.27 -28.99
C ILE A 412 -11.94 12.18 -30.04
N LEU A 413 -12.74 12.49 -31.07
CA LEU A 413 -13.11 11.55 -32.13
C LEU A 413 -11.91 11.15 -32.98
N LEU A 414 -11.02 12.09 -33.30
CA LEU A 414 -9.79 11.84 -34.07
C LEU A 414 -8.89 10.81 -33.38
N LYS A 415 -8.77 10.87 -32.05
CA LYS A 415 -7.97 9.92 -31.26
C LYS A 415 -8.69 8.63 -30.92
N ASN A 416 -10.02 8.60 -31.00
CA ASN A 416 -10.82 7.43 -30.62
C ASN A 416 -11.82 7.07 -31.74
N PRO A 417 -11.37 6.45 -32.84
CA PRO A 417 -12.20 6.23 -34.02
C PRO A 417 -13.45 5.37 -33.78
N GLN A 418 -13.41 4.48 -32.79
CA GLN A 418 -14.59 3.71 -32.34
C GLN A 418 -15.79 4.60 -31.95
N MET A 419 -15.55 5.83 -31.52
CA MET A 419 -16.62 6.78 -31.16
C MET A 419 -17.29 7.44 -32.38
N PHE A 420 -16.85 7.15 -33.61
CA PHE A 420 -17.51 7.64 -34.82
C PHE A 420 -18.85 6.94 -35.12
N ALA A 421 -19.12 5.79 -34.49
CA ALA A 421 -20.30 4.98 -34.80
C ALA A 421 -21.64 5.75 -34.78
N PRO A 422 -21.91 6.64 -33.79
CA PRO A 422 -23.18 7.40 -33.75
C PRO A 422 -23.33 8.44 -34.87
N PHE A 423 -22.24 8.85 -35.52
CA PHE A 423 -22.21 9.87 -36.57
C PHE A 423 -22.29 9.30 -37.98
N ARG A 424 -22.24 7.97 -38.15
CA ARG A 424 -22.46 7.37 -39.46
C ARG A 424 -23.97 7.38 -39.73
N SER A 425 -24.41 8.16 -40.71
CA SER A 425 -25.76 8.04 -41.26
C SER A 425 -25.94 6.58 -41.70
N ALA A 426 -26.95 5.91 -41.16
CA ALA A 426 -27.33 4.60 -41.67
C ALA A 426 -27.68 4.79 -43.17
N PRO A 427 -27.15 3.97 -44.08
CA PRO A 427 -27.58 4.03 -45.48
C PRO A 427 -29.10 3.82 -45.51
N ALA A 428 -29.81 4.72 -46.19
CA ALA A 428 -31.27 4.86 -46.16
C ALA A 428 -32.04 3.70 -46.82
N SER A 429 -31.52 2.47 -46.84
CA SER A 429 -32.05 1.37 -47.65
C SER A 429 -32.21 0.03 -46.91
N SER A 430 -32.35 0.02 -45.58
CA SER A 430 -32.71 -1.23 -44.87
C SER A 430 -33.90 -1.04 -43.93
N VAL A 431 -34.95 -1.79 -44.23
CA VAL A 431 -36.20 -2.02 -43.49
C VAL A 431 -35.95 -2.11 -41.97
N PRO A 432 -36.81 -1.50 -41.12
CA PRO A 432 -36.58 -1.48 -39.68
C PRO A 432 -36.81 -2.86 -39.05
N SER A 433 -35.73 -3.55 -38.67
CA SER A 433 -35.79 -4.60 -37.64
C SER A 433 -35.81 -3.94 -36.26
N LYS A 434 -36.72 -4.39 -35.38
CA LYS A 434 -36.92 -3.92 -34.00
C LYS A 434 -35.62 -4.00 -33.16
N SER A 435 -34.75 -2.99 -33.22
CA SER A 435 -33.69 -2.74 -32.22
C SER A 435 -33.07 -1.32 -32.26
N SER A 436 -33.72 -0.32 -32.87
CA SER A 436 -33.14 1.02 -32.98
C SER A 436 -33.65 1.99 -31.90
N THR A 437 -33.26 1.78 -30.64
CA THR A 437 -33.54 2.69 -29.51
C THR A 437 -32.61 3.92 -29.48
N LEU A 438 -31.68 4.04 -30.43
CA LEU A 438 -30.69 5.12 -30.44
C LEU A 438 -31.09 6.37 -31.26
N ALA A 439 -32.17 6.29 -32.06
CA ALA A 439 -32.62 7.39 -32.90
C ALA A 439 -33.57 8.38 -32.18
N SER A 440 -34.20 7.97 -31.06
CA SER A 440 -35.02 8.88 -30.23
C SER A 440 -34.21 9.69 -29.20
N LEU A 441 -32.88 9.54 -29.18
CA LEU A 441 -31.99 10.08 -28.14
C LEU A 441 -31.75 11.59 -28.17
N THR A 442 -32.08 12.28 -29.27
CA THR A 442 -31.70 13.70 -29.43
C THR A 442 -32.82 14.70 -29.16
N ALA A 443 -34.09 14.25 -29.03
CA ALA A 443 -35.23 15.16 -28.94
C ALA A 443 -35.90 15.25 -27.55
N ILE A 444 -35.75 14.22 -26.69
CA ILE A 444 -36.60 14.10 -25.48
C ILE A 444 -35.81 14.31 -24.17
N GLY A 445 -34.54 13.89 -24.08
CA GLY A 445 -33.82 13.86 -22.79
C GLY A 445 -33.27 15.20 -22.26
N TRP A 446 -33.09 16.22 -23.10
CA TRP A 446 -32.38 17.46 -22.72
C TRP A 446 -33.26 18.73 -22.72
N ARG A 447 -34.44 18.68 -23.35
CA ARG A 447 -35.32 19.85 -23.51
C ARG A 447 -36.28 20.06 -22.31
N GLU A 448 -36.45 19.07 -21.44
CA GLU A 448 -37.39 19.13 -20.30
C GLU A 448 -36.84 19.76 -19.01
N MET A 449 -35.61 20.27 -18.99
CA MET A 449 -34.98 20.80 -17.76
C MET A 449 -34.99 22.34 -17.62
N THR A 450 -35.57 23.10 -18.54
CA THR A 450 -35.54 24.59 -18.51
C THR A 450 -36.84 25.25 -18.00
N SER A 451 -37.71 24.53 -17.29
CA SER A 451 -38.91 25.14 -16.68
C SER A 451 -39.26 24.49 -15.34
N PRO A 452 -39.27 25.24 -14.21
CA PRO A 452 -39.79 24.72 -12.95
C PRO A 452 -41.33 24.75 -13.01
N LYS A 453 -41.97 23.57 -13.08
CA LYS A 453 -43.40 23.45 -12.77
C LYS A 453 -43.58 23.50 -11.24
N PRO A 454 -44.48 24.35 -10.71
CA PRO A 454 -44.81 24.33 -9.30
C PRO A 454 -45.89 23.28 -9.08
N ASP A 455 -45.61 22.23 -8.29
CA ASP A 455 -46.68 21.43 -7.72
C ASP A 455 -46.37 21.02 -6.27
N LYS A 456 -47.22 21.57 -5.40
CA LYS A 456 -47.79 21.03 -4.15
C LYS A 456 -46.83 20.45 -3.11
N GLN A 457 -46.48 21.29 -2.14
CA GLN A 457 -46.14 20.84 -0.78
C GLN A 457 -47.38 20.76 0.12
N PRO A 458 -47.41 19.86 1.13
CA PRO A 458 -48.35 19.96 2.22
C PRO A 458 -47.88 20.97 3.30
N ILE A 459 -48.86 21.69 3.83
CA ILE A 459 -48.87 22.74 4.87
C ILE A 459 -48.46 22.11 6.24
N VAL A 460 -47.72 22.68 7.21
CA VAL A 460 -47.82 23.89 8.12
C VAL A 460 -46.62 23.80 9.12
N PRO A 461 -46.21 24.79 9.99
CA PRO A 461 -46.14 26.27 9.96
C PRO A 461 -44.68 26.81 10.08
N ILE A 462 -44.30 27.87 9.37
CA ILE A 462 -44.28 29.31 9.79
C ILE A 462 -43.54 29.63 11.11
N ILE A 463 -42.28 30.07 10.98
CA ILE A 463 -41.73 31.21 11.73
C ILE A 463 -41.26 32.22 10.68
N THR A 464 -41.91 33.38 10.69
CA THR A 464 -41.68 34.54 9.82
C THR A 464 -40.40 35.29 10.22
N LEU A 465 -39.57 35.61 9.23
CA LEU A 465 -38.59 36.70 9.30
C LEU A 465 -38.58 37.37 7.93
N ASP A 466 -39.02 38.62 7.93
CA ASP A 466 -39.27 39.47 6.77
C ASP A 466 -38.01 39.71 5.93
N THR A 467 -38.15 39.55 4.61
CA THR A 467 -37.28 40.19 3.61
C THR A 467 -38.15 40.74 2.48
N PRO A 468 -37.80 41.92 1.92
CA PRO A 468 -38.69 42.68 1.04
C PRO A 468 -38.79 42.06 -0.36
N SER A 469 -39.97 42.23 -0.95
CA SER A 469 -40.39 41.72 -2.25
C SER A 469 -39.58 42.29 -3.42
N PHE A 470 -39.22 41.37 -4.32
CA PHE A 470 -38.52 41.53 -5.59
C PHE A 470 -39.41 42.18 -6.66
N GLY A 471 -39.81 43.44 -6.46
CA GLY A 471 -40.71 44.17 -7.35
C GLY A 471 -40.16 45.49 -7.91
N GLU A 472 -38.90 45.82 -7.65
CA GLU A 472 -38.39 47.17 -7.92
C GLU A 472 -36.94 47.12 -8.44
N TYR A 473 -36.70 46.37 -9.52
CA TYR A 473 -35.46 46.47 -10.31
C TYR A 473 -35.66 46.34 -11.83
N GLU A 474 -36.91 46.38 -12.31
CA GLU A 474 -37.26 46.26 -13.73
C GLU A 474 -37.61 47.61 -14.39
N ALA A 475 -37.08 48.72 -13.85
CA ALA A 475 -37.34 50.08 -14.36
C ALA A 475 -36.07 50.92 -14.61
N ARG A 476 -34.89 50.29 -14.73
CA ARG A 476 -33.64 51.04 -14.93
C ARG A 476 -32.57 50.26 -15.67
N LEU A 477 -32.84 49.90 -16.93
CA LEU A 477 -31.85 49.58 -17.95
C LEU A 477 -32.55 49.53 -19.33
N ASP A 478 -33.02 50.69 -19.79
CA ASP A 478 -33.28 50.92 -21.21
C ASP A 478 -32.95 52.38 -21.53
N PRO A 479 -31.78 52.61 -22.16
CA PRO A 479 -31.84 53.21 -23.49
C PRO A 479 -30.73 52.63 -24.38
N TYR A 480 -30.84 51.38 -24.84
CA TYR A 480 -30.02 50.88 -25.97
C TYR A 480 -30.68 49.73 -26.75
N ARG A 481 -32.02 49.63 -26.72
CA ARG A 481 -32.79 48.57 -27.39
C ARG A 481 -33.59 49.04 -28.60
N GLU A 482 -33.06 49.99 -29.37
CA GLU A 482 -33.56 50.31 -30.71
C GLU A 482 -32.39 50.57 -31.67
N THR A 483 -31.66 49.51 -31.99
CA THR A 483 -31.06 49.31 -33.32
C THR A 483 -30.57 47.86 -33.39
N ILE A 484 -30.70 47.22 -34.55
CA ILE A 484 -30.43 45.78 -34.81
C ILE A 484 -31.70 44.90 -34.69
N GLU A 485 -32.71 45.22 -35.49
CA GLU A 485 -33.53 44.20 -36.15
C GLU A 485 -33.55 44.53 -37.65
N ASP A 486 -32.44 44.24 -38.33
CA ASP A 486 -32.46 43.76 -39.71
C ASP A 486 -31.06 43.21 -40.09
N VAL A 487 -30.70 42.08 -39.50
CA VAL A 487 -29.56 41.30 -40.00
C VAL A 487 -30.15 40.31 -40.99
N SER A 488 -30.04 40.63 -42.28
CA SER A 488 -30.53 39.74 -43.35
C SER A 488 -29.93 38.34 -43.20
N GLU A 489 -30.75 37.34 -43.51
CA GLU A 489 -30.42 35.92 -43.47
C GLU A 489 -29.08 35.59 -44.18
N ASP A 490 -28.72 36.40 -45.19
CA ASP A 490 -27.44 36.34 -45.91
C ASP A 490 -26.21 36.62 -45.02
N LYS A 491 -26.30 37.55 -44.06
CA LYS A 491 -25.18 37.81 -43.13
C LYS A 491 -24.97 36.65 -42.18
N ARG A 492 -26.04 35.94 -41.81
CA ARG A 492 -25.96 34.75 -40.94
C ARG A 492 -25.30 33.58 -41.68
N LEU A 493 -25.68 33.35 -42.93
CA LEU A 493 -25.05 32.37 -43.81
C LEU A 493 -23.57 32.68 -44.08
N LEU A 494 -23.21 33.96 -44.27
CA LEU A 494 -21.81 34.38 -44.46
C LEU A 494 -20.95 34.17 -43.20
N VAL A 495 -21.49 34.47 -42.01
CA VAL A 495 -20.78 34.23 -40.73
C VAL A 495 -20.62 32.74 -40.46
N GLU A 496 -21.63 31.93 -40.77
CA GLU A 496 -21.56 30.47 -40.63
C GLU A 496 -20.56 29.84 -41.61
N ALA A 497 -20.54 30.30 -42.86
CA ALA A 497 -19.56 29.90 -43.86
C ALA A 497 -18.12 30.30 -43.47
N ALA A 498 -17.92 31.50 -42.91
CA ALA A 498 -16.62 31.96 -42.44
C ALA A 498 -16.13 31.18 -41.20
N ALA A 499 -17.03 30.83 -40.28
CA ALA A 499 -16.72 30.00 -39.12
C ALA A 499 -16.35 28.56 -39.55
N GLN A 500 -17.08 28.00 -40.52
CA GLN A 500 -16.73 26.71 -41.13
C GLN A 500 -15.38 26.76 -41.85
N ALA A 501 -15.10 27.80 -42.64
CA ALA A 501 -13.83 27.98 -43.33
C ALA A 501 -12.64 28.10 -42.35
N THR A 502 -12.84 28.78 -41.21
CA THR A 502 -11.82 28.93 -40.15
C THR A 502 -11.60 27.63 -39.39
N LEU A 503 -12.67 26.87 -39.11
CA LEU A 503 -12.55 25.52 -38.56
C LEU A 503 -11.81 24.60 -39.55
N MET A 504 -12.10 24.73 -40.84
CA MET A 504 -11.45 23.97 -41.91
C MET A 504 -9.97 24.31 -42.08
N SER A 505 -9.57 25.58 -41.94
CA SER A 505 -8.17 26.00 -42.04
C SER A 505 -7.33 25.58 -40.83
N ALA A 506 -7.92 25.64 -39.62
CA ALA A 506 -7.25 25.20 -38.39
C ALA A 506 -7.05 23.67 -38.31
N LEU A 507 -7.79 22.89 -39.11
CA LEU A 507 -7.87 21.44 -38.99
C LEU A 507 -7.16 20.66 -40.13
N THR A 508 -6.45 21.30 -41.06
CA THR A 508 -5.91 20.62 -42.25
C THR A 508 -4.90 19.50 -41.95
N PRO A 509 -5.24 18.21 -42.18
CA PRO A 509 -4.31 17.10 -42.07
C PRO A 509 -3.83 16.65 -43.47
N THR A 510 -2.64 16.07 -43.55
CA THR A 510 -2.03 15.52 -44.77
C THR A 510 -2.71 14.21 -45.21
N GLY A 511 -3.39 14.23 -46.37
CA GLY A 511 -3.70 13.10 -47.28
C GLY A 511 -4.48 11.88 -46.74
N ARG A 512 -5.69 11.62 -47.29
CA ARG A 512 -6.67 10.54 -47.00
C ARG A 512 -7.60 10.69 -45.78
N THR A 513 -7.21 11.34 -44.70
CA THR A 513 -8.13 11.64 -43.57
C THR A 513 -9.11 12.78 -43.88
N LYS A 514 -8.79 13.65 -44.84
CA LYS A 514 -9.59 14.83 -45.23
C LYS A 514 -11.04 14.55 -45.63
N LYS A 515 -11.33 13.44 -46.32
CA LYS A 515 -12.70 13.17 -46.80
C LYS A 515 -13.63 12.76 -45.65
N LYS A 516 -13.16 11.88 -44.76
CA LYS A 516 -13.92 11.44 -43.58
C LYS A 516 -14.08 12.54 -42.53
N SER A 517 -13.11 13.45 -42.43
CA SER A 517 -13.24 14.62 -41.54
C SER A 517 -14.27 15.61 -42.06
N MET A 518 -14.39 15.80 -43.37
CA MET A 518 -15.41 16.66 -43.98
C MET A 518 -16.82 16.14 -43.73
N ASP A 519 -17.08 14.86 -43.98
CA ASP A 519 -18.41 14.26 -43.76
C ASP A 519 -18.86 14.36 -42.29
N LEU A 520 -17.91 14.31 -41.35
CA LEU A 520 -18.19 14.50 -39.93
C LEU A 520 -18.56 15.94 -39.60
N LEU A 521 -17.80 16.90 -40.13
CA LEU A 521 -18.02 18.32 -39.86
C LEU A 521 -19.35 18.80 -40.45
N MET A 522 -19.86 18.17 -41.51
CA MET A 522 -21.18 18.48 -42.07
C MET A 522 -22.34 17.78 -41.34
N ASN A 523 -22.05 16.95 -40.33
CA ASN A 523 -23.09 16.19 -39.63
C ASN A 523 -23.80 17.06 -38.59
N ALA A 524 -25.12 17.27 -38.75
CA ALA A 524 -25.93 18.03 -37.80
C ALA A 524 -25.84 17.50 -36.35
N LYS A 525 -25.71 16.18 -36.15
CA LYS A 525 -25.53 15.59 -34.81
C LYS A 525 -24.19 15.97 -34.19
N PHE A 526 -23.14 16.15 -34.99
CA PHE A 526 -21.84 16.61 -34.51
C PHE A 526 -21.96 18.01 -33.94
N HIS A 527 -22.60 18.92 -34.67
CA HIS A 527 -22.85 20.29 -34.20
C HIS A 527 -23.73 20.34 -32.94
N ALA A 528 -24.79 19.53 -32.88
CA ALA A 528 -25.65 19.47 -31.70
C ALA A 528 -24.89 19.02 -30.43
N ILE A 529 -24.04 17.99 -30.53
CA ILE A 529 -23.24 17.51 -29.39
C ILE A 529 -22.14 18.52 -29.04
N ALA A 530 -21.52 19.14 -30.05
CA ALA A 530 -20.53 20.19 -29.85
C ALA A 530 -21.12 21.38 -29.08
N GLU A 531 -22.32 21.83 -29.44
CA GLU A 531 -23.05 22.89 -28.76
C GLU A 531 -23.39 22.48 -27.32
N GLN A 532 -23.85 21.25 -27.08
CA GLN A 532 -24.12 20.75 -25.72
C GLN A 532 -22.87 20.76 -24.83
N ILE A 533 -21.70 20.37 -25.35
CA ILE A 533 -20.44 20.42 -24.59
C ILE A 533 -20.10 21.86 -24.21
N MET A 534 -20.27 22.79 -25.15
CA MET A 534 -20.00 24.21 -24.92
C MET A 534 -20.97 24.80 -23.88
N ASN A 535 -22.27 24.57 -24.04
CA ASN A 535 -23.30 25.07 -23.14
C ASN A 535 -23.13 24.50 -21.74
N PHE A 536 -22.81 23.21 -21.60
CA PHE A 536 -22.55 22.59 -20.31
C PHE A 536 -21.34 23.22 -19.60
N ILE A 537 -20.23 23.45 -20.31
CA ILE A 537 -19.07 24.11 -19.71
C ILE A 537 -19.42 25.55 -19.32
N GLY A 538 -20.16 26.28 -20.17
CA GLY A 538 -20.64 27.63 -19.89
C GLY A 538 -21.52 27.69 -18.63
N GLU A 539 -22.50 26.79 -18.53
CA GLU A 539 -23.41 26.64 -17.37
C GLU A 539 -22.62 26.43 -16.08
N LEU A 540 -21.63 25.53 -16.07
CA LEU A 540 -20.82 25.28 -14.88
C LEU A 540 -19.97 26.50 -14.47
N ILE A 541 -19.45 27.25 -15.45
CA ILE A 541 -18.68 28.47 -15.18
C ILE A 541 -19.59 29.57 -14.62
N GLU A 542 -20.82 29.67 -15.14
CA GLU A 542 -21.83 30.60 -14.64
C GLU A 542 -22.25 30.27 -13.21
N MET A 543 -22.52 29.00 -12.90
CA MET A 543 -22.81 28.55 -11.51
C MET A 543 -21.65 28.86 -10.56
N MET A 544 -20.40 28.71 -11.01
CA MET A 544 -19.23 29.11 -10.22
C MET A 544 -19.17 30.62 -9.99
N HIS A 545 -19.56 31.43 -10.99
CA HIS A 545 -19.57 32.89 -10.93
C HIS A 545 -20.64 33.42 -9.98
N THR A 546 -21.86 32.88 -10.05
CA THR A 546 -22.99 33.24 -9.18
C THR A 546 -22.77 32.79 -7.74
N GLY A 547 -21.70 32.03 -7.47
CA GLY A 547 -21.31 31.62 -6.13
C GLY A 547 -22.11 30.42 -5.61
N GLU A 548 -22.65 29.60 -6.51
CA GLU A 548 -23.31 28.37 -6.10
C GLU A 548 -22.34 27.44 -5.35
N SER A 549 -22.87 26.68 -4.40
CA SER A 549 -22.05 25.77 -3.61
C SER A 549 -21.40 24.68 -4.48
N GLU A 550 -20.17 24.28 -4.15
CA GLU A 550 -19.45 23.21 -4.85
C GLU A 550 -20.27 21.91 -4.93
N HIS A 551 -21.13 21.66 -3.94
CA HIS A 551 -22.05 20.52 -3.92
C HIS A 551 -23.06 20.58 -5.07
N VAL A 552 -23.66 21.74 -5.34
CA VAL A 552 -24.67 21.89 -6.40
C VAL A 552 -24.02 21.71 -7.78
N ILE A 553 -22.86 22.32 -8.01
CA ILE A 553 -22.07 22.16 -9.23
C ILE A 553 -21.68 20.68 -9.42
N THR A 554 -21.20 20.02 -8.37
CA THR A 554 -20.82 18.60 -8.41
C THR A 554 -22.02 17.69 -8.69
N ALA A 555 -23.16 17.95 -8.05
CA ALA A 555 -24.40 17.21 -8.28
C ALA A 555 -24.88 17.36 -9.73
N ARG A 556 -24.76 18.56 -10.31
CA ARG A 556 -25.07 18.82 -11.73
C ARG A 556 -24.19 18.00 -12.67
N ILE A 557 -22.87 17.96 -12.42
CA ILE A 557 -21.94 17.14 -13.21
C ILE A 557 -22.25 15.64 -13.08
N GLN A 558 -22.53 15.18 -11.86
CA GLN A 558 -22.87 13.78 -11.59
C GLN A 558 -24.19 13.37 -12.26
N ALA A 559 -25.19 14.26 -12.32
CA ALA A 559 -26.44 14.00 -13.00
C ALA A 559 -26.22 13.70 -14.49
N ILE A 560 -25.36 14.46 -15.18
CA ILE A 560 -25.00 14.17 -16.58
C ILE A 560 -24.21 12.86 -16.69
N GLY A 561 -23.29 12.60 -15.76
CA GLY A 561 -22.56 11.32 -15.70
C GLY A 561 -23.50 10.11 -15.56
N LYS A 562 -24.55 10.24 -14.75
CA LYS A 562 -25.61 9.24 -14.58
C LYS A 562 -26.41 9.05 -15.87
N ILE A 563 -26.84 10.13 -16.52
CA ILE A 563 -27.54 10.07 -17.82
C ILE A 563 -26.68 9.33 -18.86
N HIS A 564 -25.39 9.65 -18.97
CA HIS A 564 -24.49 8.93 -19.88
C HIS A 564 -24.42 7.43 -19.58
N HIS A 565 -24.34 7.07 -18.30
CA HIS A 565 -24.30 5.67 -17.87
C HIS A 565 -25.60 4.91 -18.19
N GLU A 566 -26.76 5.51 -17.91
CA GLU A 566 -28.08 4.94 -18.23
C GLU A 566 -28.24 4.69 -19.73
N HIS A 567 -27.61 5.52 -20.56
CA HIS A 567 -27.57 5.36 -22.01
C HIS A 567 -26.43 4.47 -22.54
N GLY A 568 -25.66 3.83 -21.65
CA GLY A 568 -24.54 2.97 -22.02
C GLY A 568 -23.36 3.72 -22.66
N ILE A 569 -23.29 5.04 -22.51
CA ILE A 569 -22.22 5.88 -23.03
C ILE A 569 -21.06 5.85 -22.05
N THR A 570 -19.98 5.17 -22.42
CA THR A 570 -18.74 5.13 -21.64
C THR A 570 -17.59 5.71 -22.44
N PHE A 571 -16.80 6.58 -21.80
CA PHE A 571 -15.65 7.22 -22.41
C PHE A 571 -14.35 6.54 -21.94
N PRO A 572 -13.49 6.06 -22.85
CA PRO A 572 -12.20 5.50 -22.46
C PRO A 572 -11.29 6.58 -21.86
N SER A 573 -10.29 6.18 -21.07
CA SER A 573 -9.34 7.13 -20.46
C SER A 573 -8.60 8.00 -21.48
N SER A 574 -8.41 7.50 -22.72
CA SER A 574 -7.86 8.26 -23.84
C SER A 574 -8.77 9.41 -24.28
N ALA A 575 -10.09 9.21 -24.31
CA ALA A 575 -11.05 10.25 -24.65
C ALA A 575 -11.06 11.38 -23.62
N TRP A 576 -11.05 11.04 -22.33
CA TRP A 576 -10.97 12.05 -21.25
C TRP A 576 -9.65 12.84 -21.26
N LYS A 577 -8.54 12.16 -21.58
CA LYS A 577 -7.24 12.82 -21.73
C LYS A 577 -7.27 13.82 -22.89
N GLU A 578 -7.88 13.44 -24.01
CA GLU A 578 -7.98 14.30 -25.20
C GLU A 578 -8.93 15.48 -24.97
N PHE A 579 -10.08 15.25 -24.32
CA PHE A 579 -10.99 16.31 -23.87
C PHE A 579 -10.23 17.39 -23.09
N LYS A 580 -9.49 16.98 -22.05
CA LYS A 580 -8.71 17.89 -21.21
C LYS A 580 -7.60 18.59 -21.98
N SER A 581 -6.83 17.83 -22.79
CA SER A 581 -5.69 18.37 -23.54
C SER A 581 -6.13 19.37 -24.60
N SER A 582 -7.21 19.08 -25.33
CA SER A 582 -7.74 19.98 -26.35
C SER A 582 -8.32 21.25 -25.74
N ALA A 583 -9.06 21.14 -24.63
CA ALA A 583 -9.57 22.31 -23.92
C ALA A 583 -8.42 23.21 -23.44
N LEU A 584 -7.41 22.64 -22.75
CA LEU A 584 -6.25 23.39 -22.28
C LEU A 584 -5.45 24.02 -23.43
N SER A 585 -5.33 23.34 -24.57
CA SER A 585 -4.66 23.89 -25.75
C SER A 585 -5.39 25.09 -26.36
N ILE A 586 -6.72 25.13 -26.27
CA ILE A 586 -7.49 26.31 -26.71
C ILE A 586 -7.26 27.46 -25.73
N ILE A 587 -7.35 27.18 -24.43
CA ILE A 587 -7.12 28.19 -23.38
C ILE A 587 -5.70 28.74 -23.43
N SER A 588 -4.69 27.91 -23.73
CA SER A 588 -3.29 28.37 -23.80
C SER A 588 -3.01 29.35 -24.93
N ASN A 589 -3.92 29.48 -25.89
CA ASN A 589 -3.88 30.40 -27.03
C ASN A 589 -4.69 31.68 -26.78
N CYS A 590 -5.36 31.82 -25.62
CA CYS A 590 -5.96 33.08 -25.21
C CYS A 590 -4.88 34.14 -24.91
N GLU A 591 -5.29 35.41 -24.87
CA GLU A 591 -4.39 36.52 -24.58
C GLU A 591 -4.32 36.77 -23.06
N PHE A 592 -3.10 36.84 -22.54
CA PHE A 592 -2.84 37.01 -21.10
C PHE A 592 -2.01 38.27 -20.86
N GLY A 593 -2.32 39.00 -19.80
CA GLY A 593 -1.58 40.21 -19.42
C GLY A 593 -0.16 39.92 -18.91
N SER A 594 0.06 38.73 -18.35
CA SER A 594 1.35 38.27 -17.87
C SER A 594 1.49 36.74 -18.00
N GLU A 595 2.73 36.24 -17.99
CA GLU A 595 2.96 34.79 -18.03
C GLU A 595 2.60 34.08 -16.72
N GLU A 596 2.58 34.84 -15.62
CA GLU A 596 2.06 34.37 -14.33
C GLU A 596 0.54 34.15 -14.41
N ASP A 597 -0.22 35.11 -14.95
CA ASP A 597 -1.67 34.98 -15.15
C ASP A 597 -2.01 33.82 -16.08
N ARG A 598 -1.19 33.61 -17.13
CA ARG A 598 -1.34 32.45 -18.01
C ARG A 598 -1.15 31.15 -17.26
N ALA A 599 -0.08 31.02 -16.47
CA ALA A 599 0.20 29.82 -15.69
C ALA A 599 -0.92 29.54 -14.67
N GLU A 600 -1.36 30.56 -13.93
CA GLU A 600 -2.45 30.46 -12.96
C GLU A 600 -3.77 30.07 -13.64
N THR A 601 -4.09 30.67 -14.79
CA THR A 601 -5.30 30.36 -15.56
C THR A 601 -5.28 28.93 -16.08
N LEU A 602 -4.15 28.47 -16.63
CA LEU A 602 -4.01 27.09 -17.10
C LEU A 602 -4.11 26.07 -15.96
N GLU A 603 -3.59 26.40 -14.77
CA GLU A 603 -3.76 25.57 -13.58
C GLU A 603 -5.22 25.55 -13.10
N ALA A 604 -5.91 26.71 -13.11
CA ALA A 604 -7.33 26.82 -12.80
C ALA A 604 -8.19 25.93 -13.72
N TRP A 605 -8.01 26.06 -15.03
CA TRP A 605 -8.67 25.20 -16.02
C TRP A 605 -8.32 23.72 -15.88
N SER A 606 -7.06 23.40 -15.63
CA SER A 606 -6.62 22.00 -15.46
C SER A 606 -7.32 21.35 -14.26
N SER A 607 -7.49 22.10 -13.17
CA SER A 607 -8.22 21.66 -11.99
C SER A 607 -9.71 21.51 -12.28
N PHE A 608 -10.34 22.54 -12.87
CA PHE A 608 -11.76 22.56 -13.24
C PHE A 608 -12.15 21.38 -14.14
N LEU A 609 -11.42 21.16 -15.24
CA LEU A 609 -11.66 20.03 -16.14
C LEU A 609 -11.45 18.67 -15.45
N SER A 610 -10.55 18.59 -14.45
CA SER A 610 -10.35 17.35 -13.69
C SER A 610 -11.53 17.05 -12.77
N VAL A 611 -12.17 18.07 -12.20
CA VAL A 611 -13.41 17.93 -11.43
C VAL A 611 -14.51 17.39 -12.33
N ILE A 612 -14.72 17.99 -13.51
CA ILE A 612 -15.71 17.50 -14.49
C ILE A 612 -15.50 16.01 -14.79
N ILE A 613 -14.27 15.62 -15.17
CA ILE A 613 -13.96 14.22 -15.51
C ILE A 613 -14.20 13.27 -14.32
N LYS A 614 -13.79 13.69 -13.12
CA LYS A 614 -13.93 12.87 -11.91
C LYS A 614 -15.40 12.66 -11.54
N GLU A 615 -16.18 13.74 -11.50
CA GLU A 615 -17.57 13.71 -11.07
C GLU A 615 -18.47 13.04 -12.12
N MET A 616 -18.21 13.23 -13.42
CA MET A 616 -18.93 12.48 -14.46
C MET A 616 -18.71 10.96 -14.33
N LYS A 617 -17.48 10.53 -14.01
CA LYS A 617 -17.18 9.10 -13.77
C LYS A 617 -17.82 8.56 -12.50
N MET A 618 -17.93 9.37 -11.44
CA MET A 618 -18.61 8.94 -10.21
C MET A 618 -20.12 8.83 -10.41
N GLY A 619 -20.73 9.68 -11.24
CA GLY A 619 -22.12 9.51 -11.68
C GLY A 619 -22.39 8.14 -12.30
N CYS A 620 -21.44 7.57 -13.03
CA CYS A 620 -21.52 6.21 -13.56
C CYS A 620 -21.41 5.10 -12.49
N GLY A 621 -20.69 5.35 -11.40
CA GLY A 621 -20.40 4.33 -10.38
C GLY A 621 -21.34 4.36 -9.17
N ALA A 622 -21.99 5.49 -8.90
CA ALA A 622 -22.91 5.62 -7.76
C ALA A 622 -24.11 4.67 -7.88
N THR A 623 -24.65 4.44 -9.07
CA THR A 623 -25.75 3.49 -9.32
C THR A 623 -25.35 2.05 -8.95
N GLU A 624 -24.12 1.65 -9.26
CA GLU A 624 -23.60 0.32 -8.94
C GLU A 624 -23.35 0.15 -7.42
N TRP A 625 -22.87 1.21 -6.76
CA TRP A 625 -22.56 1.21 -5.31
C TRP A 625 -23.81 1.29 -4.42
N TRP A 626 -24.87 1.98 -4.87
CA TRP A 626 -26.17 1.99 -4.17
C TRP A 626 -26.90 0.65 -4.34
N ASN A 627 -26.92 0.08 -5.56
CA ASN A 627 -27.57 -1.21 -5.82
C ASN A 627 -26.90 -2.41 -5.11
N THR A 628 -25.61 -2.32 -4.75
CA THR A 628 -24.92 -3.37 -3.97
C THR A 628 -25.06 -3.23 -2.45
N LYS A 629 -25.69 -2.16 -1.96
CA LYS A 629 -26.00 -1.98 -0.53
C LYS A 629 -27.48 -2.14 -0.18
N THR A 630 -28.37 -2.06 -1.17
CA THR A 630 -29.81 -2.27 -1.02
C THR A 630 -30.28 -3.68 -1.44
N LEU A 631 -29.33 -4.55 -1.83
CA LEU A 631 -29.44 -6.01 -1.90
C LEU A 631 -28.52 -6.60 -0.83
#